data_AF-A0AAP0RAM7-F1
#
_entry.id   AF-A0AAP0RAM7-F1
#
_cell.length_a   1.000
_cell.length_b   1.000
_cell.length_c   1.000
_cell.angle_alpha   90.00
_cell.angle_beta   90.00
_cell.angle_gamma   90.00
#
_symmetry.space_group_name_H-M   'P 1'
#
loop_
_entity.id
_entity.type
_entity.pdbx_description
1 polymer ?
#
loop_
_entity_poly.entity_id
_entity_poly.type
_entity_poly.pdbx_seq_one_letter_code
_entity_poly.pdbx_strand_id
1 'polypeptide(L)'
;MEIWSAVCKRQQAHVDRNIACNLTPAEHRDLFNDPNTLATIVSAYKINDQLQLQTRFKVVVNAQENCLTGCAVISDGIGVVVVEGGSKSIKMYGKLMLRRINWASAVKIQDDDGDENGWEIC
;
A
#
# COMPACT_ATOMS: atom_id res chain seq x y z
N MET A 1 34.36 20.81 -21.17
CA MET A 1 32.98 21.14 -20.73
C MET A 1 31.89 20.36 -21.47
N GLU A 2 32.15 19.74 -22.62
CA GLU A 2 31.11 19.11 -23.46
C GLU A 2 30.58 17.76 -22.94
N ILE A 3 31.41 17.00 -22.21
CA ILE A 3 31.05 15.67 -21.69
C ILE A 3 29.92 15.77 -20.65
N TRP A 4 30.03 16.71 -19.70
CA TRP A 4 29.00 16.99 -18.70
C TRP A 4 27.68 17.42 -19.35
N SER A 5 27.74 18.20 -20.44
CA SER A 5 26.55 18.60 -21.20
C SER A 5 25.87 17.40 -21.85
N ALA A 6 26.63 16.47 -22.43
CA ALA A 6 26.10 15.25 -23.04
C ALA A 6 25.46 14.31 -21.99
N VAL A 7 26.10 14.16 -20.83
CA VAL A 7 25.58 13.36 -19.70
C VAL A 7 24.29 13.97 -19.16
N CYS A 8 24.26 15.28 -18.90
CA CYS A 8 23.05 15.97 -18.46
C CYS A 8 21.90 15.82 -19.45
N LYS A 9 22.15 15.97 -20.76
CA LYS A 9 21.12 15.80 -21.80
C LYS A 9 20.54 14.38 -21.82
N ARG A 10 21.39 13.36 -21.66
CA ARG A 10 20.94 11.96 -21.63
C ARG A 10 20.12 11.68 -20.37
N GLN A 11 20.56 12.19 -19.23
CA GLN A 11 19.83 12.06 -17.97
C GLN A 11 18.47 12.76 -18.05
N GLN A 12 18.44 13.98 -18.59
CA GLN A 12 17.21 14.73 -18.78
C GLN A 12 16.23 13.98 -19.69
N ALA A 13 16.69 13.48 -20.84
CA ALA A 13 15.84 12.70 -21.75
C ALA A 13 15.33 11.37 -21.14
N HIS A 14 16.05 10.79 -20.18
CA HIS A 14 15.58 9.62 -19.43
C HIS A 14 14.49 10.02 -18.43
N VAL A 15 14.73 11.09 -17.67
CA VAL A 15 13.77 11.64 -16.70
C VAL A 15 12.50 12.12 -17.41
N ASP A 16 12.60 12.84 -18.52
CA ASP A 16 11.47 13.32 -19.31
C ASP A 16 10.63 12.17 -19.87
N ARG A 17 11.29 11.09 -20.34
CA ARG A 17 10.60 9.88 -20.80
C ARG A 17 9.86 9.19 -19.65
N ASN A 18 10.48 9.10 -18.47
CA ASN A 18 9.84 8.52 -17.30
C ASN A 18 8.67 9.36 -16.82
N ILE A 19 8.79 10.69 -16.83
CA ILE A 19 7.71 11.62 -16.48
C ILE A 19 6.55 11.47 -17.47
N ALA A 20 6.84 11.36 -18.78
CA ALA A 20 5.81 11.18 -19.80
C ALA A 20 5.11 9.81 -19.74
N CYS A 21 5.81 8.77 -19.27
CA CYS A 21 5.25 7.42 -19.08
C CYS A 21 4.72 7.18 -17.66
N ASN A 22 4.82 8.15 -16.76
CA ASN A 22 4.37 7.99 -15.39
C ASN A 22 2.84 7.99 -15.40
N LEU A 23 2.25 6.85 -15.04
CA LEU A 23 0.81 6.70 -14.95
C LEU A 23 0.26 7.72 -13.96
N THR A 24 -0.72 8.50 -14.42
CA THR A 24 -1.46 9.38 -13.53
C THR A 24 -2.22 8.54 -12.50
N PRO A 25 -2.53 9.09 -11.31
CA PRO A 25 -3.34 8.39 -10.32
C PRO A 25 -4.71 7.95 -10.85
N ALA A 26 -5.22 8.58 -11.92
CA ALA A 26 -6.46 8.18 -12.59
C ALA A 26 -6.28 6.92 -13.45
N GLU A 27 -5.27 6.89 -14.31
CA GLU A 27 -4.95 5.74 -15.16
C GLU A 27 -4.60 4.49 -14.33
N HIS A 28 -3.97 4.70 -13.15
CA HIS A 28 -3.72 3.60 -12.22
C HIS A 28 -5.01 2.97 -11.68
N ARG A 29 -6.07 3.76 -11.43
CA ARG A 29 -7.37 3.23 -11.01
C ARG A 29 -8.05 2.44 -12.13
N ASP A 30 -7.91 2.91 -13.37
CA ASP A 30 -8.52 2.25 -14.53
C ASP A 30 -7.92 0.86 -14.79
N LEU A 31 -6.67 0.60 -14.37
CA LEU A 31 -6.08 -0.74 -14.42
C LEU A 31 -6.78 -1.76 -13.49
N PHE A 32 -7.49 -1.29 -12.46
CA PHE A 32 -8.26 -2.13 -11.53
C PHE A 32 -9.75 -2.18 -11.88
N ASN A 33 -10.24 -1.23 -12.67
CA ASN A 33 -11.61 -1.21 -13.17
C ASN A 33 -11.72 -2.12 -14.40
N ASP A 34 -11.89 -3.42 -14.17
CA ASP A 34 -12.23 -4.34 -15.25
C ASP A 34 -13.74 -4.20 -15.55
N PRO A 35 -14.14 -3.64 -16.71
CA PRO A 35 -15.56 -3.38 -17.03
C PRO A 35 -16.38 -4.68 -17.13
N ASN A 36 -15.73 -5.84 -17.14
CA ASN A 36 -16.37 -7.14 -17.27
C ASN A 36 -16.71 -7.80 -15.92
N THR A 37 -16.25 -7.25 -14.80
CA THR A 37 -16.59 -7.75 -13.45
C THR A 37 -17.81 -7.02 -12.88
N LEU A 38 -19.01 -7.41 -13.32
CA LEU A 38 -20.28 -6.91 -12.78
C LEU A 38 -20.57 -7.34 -11.33
N ALA A 39 -19.74 -8.21 -10.75
CA ALA A 39 -19.91 -8.69 -9.38
C ALA A 39 -18.88 -8.01 -8.46
N THR A 40 -19.32 -6.97 -7.74
CA THR A 40 -18.61 -6.45 -6.57
C THR A 40 -18.57 -7.55 -5.52
N ILE A 41 -17.37 -8.00 -5.17
CA ILE A 41 -17.18 -8.98 -4.10
C ILE A 41 -17.03 -8.22 -2.79
N VAL A 42 -17.55 -8.77 -1.70
CA VAL A 42 -17.40 -8.21 -0.35
C VAL A 42 -16.58 -9.18 0.49
N SER A 43 -15.63 -8.67 1.24
CA SER A 43 -14.82 -9.45 2.19
C SER A 43 -14.85 -8.78 3.56
N ALA A 44 -15.18 -9.56 4.59
CA ALA A 44 -15.22 -9.12 5.97
C ALA A 44 -14.15 -9.85 6.79
N TYR A 45 -13.43 -9.10 7.63
CA TYR A 45 -12.36 -9.61 8.48
C TYR A 45 -12.65 -9.24 9.93
N LYS A 46 -12.67 -10.25 10.80
CA LYS A 46 -12.75 -10.08 12.25
C LYS A 46 -11.33 -10.07 12.83
N ILE A 47 -11.06 -9.10 13.69
CA ILE A 47 -9.79 -8.87 14.37
C ILE A 47 -10.10 -8.90 15.87
N ASN A 48 -9.46 -9.81 16.61
CA ASN A 48 -9.78 -10.02 18.03
C ASN A 48 -8.97 -9.12 18.99
N ASP A 49 -7.95 -8.41 18.50
CA ASP A 49 -7.03 -7.65 19.34
C ASP A 49 -7.06 -6.15 19.05
N GLN A 50 -6.51 -5.39 20.00
CA GLN A 50 -6.37 -3.95 19.88
C GLN A 50 -5.42 -3.61 18.73
N LEU A 51 -5.96 -2.92 17.73
CA LEU A 51 -5.21 -2.56 16.53
C LEU A 51 -4.12 -1.53 16.85
N GLN A 52 -2.84 -1.90 16.73
CA GLN A 52 -1.70 -0.98 16.75
C GLN A 52 -1.79 0.03 15.59
N LEU A 53 -1.32 1.27 15.77
CA LEU A 53 -1.39 2.33 14.75
C LEU A 53 -0.76 1.92 13.41
N GLN A 54 0.37 1.21 13.43
CA GLN A 54 1.03 0.74 12.21
C GLN A 54 0.15 -0.20 11.39
N THR A 55 -0.51 -1.14 12.06
CA THR A 55 -1.40 -2.09 11.40
C THR A 55 -2.64 -1.40 10.86
N ARG A 56 -3.22 -0.43 11.60
CA ARG A 56 -4.33 0.40 11.10
C ARG A 56 -3.94 1.14 9.83
N PHE A 57 -2.77 1.78 9.84
CA PHE A 57 -2.26 2.51 8.67
C PHE A 57 -2.09 1.59 7.46
N LYS A 58 -1.48 0.41 7.64
CA LYS A 58 -1.34 -0.58 6.55
C LYS A 58 -2.69 -0.99 5.97
N VAL A 59 -3.67 -1.27 6.82
CA VAL A 59 -5.04 -1.66 6.42
C VAL A 59 -5.72 -0.57 5.59
N VAL A 60 -5.64 0.70 6.03
CA VAL A 60 -6.26 1.85 5.34
C VAL A 60 -5.57 2.16 4.02
N VAL A 61 -4.24 2.31 4.03
CA VAL A 61 -3.48 2.68 2.83
C VAL A 61 -3.58 1.61 1.75
N ASN A 62 -3.48 0.32 2.12
CA ASN A 62 -3.61 -0.73 1.13
C ASN A 62 -5.05 -0.83 0.58
N ALA A 63 -6.08 -0.49 1.36
CA ALA A 63 -7.44 -0.45 0.83
C ALA A 63 -7.54 0.63 -0.26
N GLN A 64 -6.97 1.82 0.00
CA GLN A 64 -6.93 2.92 -0.96
C GLN A 64 -6.10 2.59 -2.22
N GLU A 65 -4.91 2.02 -2.06
CA GLU A 65 -4.03 1.63 -3.18
C GLU A 65 -4.67 0.55 -4.09
N ASN A 66 -5.45 -0.37 -3.50
CA ASN A 66 -6.16 -1.42 -4.25
C ASN A 66 -7.53 -0.96 -4.79
N CYS A 67 -7.86 0.34 -4.67
CA CYS A 67 -9.14 0.90 -5.09
C CYS A 67 -10.35 0.15 -4.47
N LEU A 68 -10.22 -0.24 -3.20
CA LEU A 68 -11.29 -0.87 -2.43
C LEU A 68 -12.09 0.18 -1.67
N THR A 69 -13.39 0.00 -1.59
CA THR A 69 -14.29 0.78 -0.73
C THR A 69 -14.71 -0.05 0.48
N GLY A 70 -15.22 0.58 1.53
CA GLY A 70 -15.67 -0.13 2.73
C GLY A 70 -15.47 0.66 4.02
N CYS A 71 -15.56 -0.04 5.15
CA CYS A 71 -15.46 0.56 6.47
C CYS A 71 -14.75 -0.37 7.48
N ALA A 72 -14.10 0.25 8.46
CA ALA A 72 -13.51 -0.44 9.60
C ALA A 72 -14.16 0.08 10.88
N VAL A 73 -14.74 -0.82 11.67
CA VAL A 73 -15.34 -0.53 12.97
C VAL A 73 -14.46 -1.16 14.03
N ILE A 74 -14.04 -0.36 15.01
CA ILE A 74 -13.21 -0.82 16.12
C ILE A 74 -14.00 -0.57 17.39
N SER A 75 -14.29 -1.65 18.12
CA SER A 75 -14.91 -1.62 19.44
C SER A 75 -13.94 -2.24 20.45
N ASP A 76 -14.19 -2.02 21.74
CA ASP A 76 -13.36 -2.58 22.80
C ASP A 76 -13.32 -4.11 22.70
N GLY A 77 -12.15 -4.64 22.35
CA GLY A 77 -11.87 -6.08 22.22
C GLY A 77 -12.23 -6.71 20.86
N ILE A 78 -12.88 -6.01 19.92
CA ILE A 78 -13.15 -6.56 18.57
C ILE A 78 -13.09 -5.44 17.52
N GLY A 79 -12.27 -5.66 16.49
CA GLY A 79 -12.28 -4.88 15.25
C GLY A 79 -12.93 -5.67 14.10
N VAL A 80 -13.72 -5.01 13.28
CA VAL A 80 -14.30 -5.58 12.06
C VAL A 80 -13.95 -4.67 10.88
N VAL A 81 -13.33 -5.23 9.85
CA VAL A 81 -13.00 -4.53 8.61
C VAL A 81 -13.80 -5.15 7.48
N VAL A 82 -14.62 -4.34 6.81
CA VAL A 82 -15.41 -4.73 5.64
C VAL A 82 -14.87 -3.97 4.43
N VAL A 83 -14.53 -4.69 3.38
CA VAL A 83 -14.10 -4.12 2.10
C VAL A 83 -14.90 -4.71 0.95
N GLU A 84 -15.21 -3.88 -0.03
CA GLU A 84 -15.87 -4.25 -1.27
C GLU A 84 -15.03 -3.79 -2.46
N GLY A 85 -15.10 -4.52 -3.57
CA GLY A 85 -14.42 -4.16 -4.80
C GLY A 85 -14.24 -5.34 -5.76
N GLY A 86 -13.32 -5.17 -6.71
CA GLY A 86 -13.05 -6.16 -7.75
C GLY A 86 -12.33 -7.41 -7.24
N SER A 87 -12.49 -8.53 -7.95
CA SER A 87 -11.88 -9.83 -7.63
C SER A 87 -10.36 -9.75 -7.43
N LYS A 88 -9.66 -9.00 -8.29
CA LYS A 88 -8.20 -8.85 -8.24
C LYS A 88 -7.77 -8.09 -6.98
N SER A 89 -8.39 -6.94 -6.72
CA SER A 89 -8.13 -6.10 -5.54
C SER A 89 -8.38 -6.87 -4.24
N ILE A 90 -9.48 -7.64 -4.17
CA ILE A 90 -9.81 -8.44 -2.99
C ILE A 90 -8.84 -9.59 -2.76
N LYS A 91 -8.38 -10.27 -3.82
CA LYS A 91 -7.35 -11.31 -3.70
C LYS A 91 -6.02 -10.74 -3.18
N MET A 92 -5.64 -9.55 -3.64
CA MET A 92 -4.43 -8.86 -3.16
C MET A 92 -4.58 -8.44 -1.70
N TYR A 93 -5.71 -7.84 -1.35
CA TYR A 93 -6.00 -7.41 0.02
C TYR A 93 -6.14 -8.59 0.99
N GLY A 94 -6.73 -9.70 0.56
CA GLY A 94 -6.79 -10.94 1.35
C GLY A 94 -5.40 -11.50 1.65
N LYS A 95 -4.44 -11.41 0.72
CA LYS A 95 -3.03 -11.79 1.00
C LYS A 95 -2.40 -10.86 2.04
N LEU A 96 -2.70 -9.56 2.00
CA LEU A 96 -2.25 -8.62 3.04
C LEU A 96 -2.81 -9.02 4.41
N MET A 97 -4.14 -9.12 4.50
CA MET A 97 -4.86 -9.38 5.73
C MET A 97 -4.60 -10.77 6.31
N LEU A 98 -4.32 -11.79 5.51
CA LEU A 98 -4.16 -13.16 6.03
C LEU A 98 -2.70 -13.62 6.13
N ARG A 99 -1.77 -13.03 5.37
CA ARG A 99 -0.38 -13.54 5.28
C ARG A 99 0.68 -12.51 5.64
N ARG A 100 0.52 -11.25 5.22
CA ARG A 100 1.59 -10.23 5.37
C ARG A 100 1.54 -9.52 6.72
N ILE A 101 0.34 -9.27 7.24
CA ILE A 101 0.18 -8.67 8.56
C ILE A 101 0.27 -9.80 9.58
N ASN A 102 1.29 -9.72 10.45
CA ASN A 102 1.38 -10.59 11.60
C ASN A 102 0.48 -10.02 12.71
N TRP A 103 -0.75 -10.54 12.80
CA TRP A 103 -1.72 -10.11 13.81
C TRP A 103 -1.35 -10.57 15.24
N ALA A 104 -0.59 -11.65 15.39
CA ALA A 104 -0.16 -12.17 16.69
C ALA A 104 1.00 -11.35 17.30
N SER A 105 1.84 -10.73 16.46
CA SER A 105 2.96 -9.88 16.90
C SER A 105 2.56 -8.47 17.33
N ALA A 106 1.29 -8.06 17.14
CA ALA A 106 0.81 -6.75 17.60
C ALA A 106 0.87 -6.58 19.13
N VAL A 107 1.22 -7.65 19.88
CA VAL A 107 1.39 -7.68 21.34
C VAL A 107 2.81 -7.32 21.79
N LYS A 108 3.84 -7.32 20.92
CA LYS A 108 5.22 -6.97 21.31
C LYS A 108 5.93 -6.17 20.22
N ILE A 109 6.18 -4.89 20.49
CA ILE A 109 7.49 -4.21 20.52
C ILE A 109 7.24 -2.85 21.19
N GLN A 110 7.57 -2.76 22.49
CA GLN A 110 8.31 -1.61 23.00
C GLN A 110 9.78 -1.97 22.82
N ASP A 111 10.54 -1.03 22.27
CA ASP A 111 12.01 -0.95 22.19
C ASP A 111 12.76 -2.06 21.44
N ASP A 112 13.21 -1.77 20.21
CA ASP A 112 14.64 -1.73 19.82
C ASP A 112 14.75 -1.43 18.31
N ASP A 113 15.58 -0.44 17.98
CA ASP A 113 16.42 -0.34 16.77
C ASP A 113 17.14 1.01 16.87
N GLY A 114 18.08 1.06 17.83
CA GLY A 114 19.21 1.96 17.74
C GLY A 114 20.16 1.43 16.66
N ASP A 115 20.28 2.15 15.55
CA ASP A 115 21.31 1.93 14.55
C ASP A 115 22.08 3.24 14.37
N GLU A 116 23.04 3.49 15.28
CA GLU A 116 24.22 4.27 14.96
C GLU A 116 25.03 3.45 13.93
N ASN A 117 24.98 3.83 12.66
CA ASN A 117 26.06 3.56 11.70
C ASN A 117 26.10 4.62 10.60
N GLY A 118 27.22 5.34 10.59
CA GLY A 118 27.44 6.59 9.90
C GLY A 118 27.42 6.56 8.37
N TRP A 119 27.12 7.74 7.84
CA TRP A 119 27.53 8.17 6.52
C TRP A 119 28.00 9.62 6.63
N GLU A 120 29.26 9.81 7.07
CA GLU A 120 30.01 11.00 6.66
C GLU A 120 30.06 11.02 5.14
N ILE A 121 29.58 12.10 4.53
CA ILE A 121 29.75 12.37 3.11
C ILE A 121 30.79 13.49 3.00
N CYS A 122 31.94 13.16 2.40
CA CYS A 122 32.87 14.14 1.83
C CYS A 122 32.28 14.81 0.59
#